data_AF-A0A938X157-F1
#
_entry.id   AF-A0A938X157-F1
#
_cell.length_a   1.000
_cell.length_b   1.000
_cell.length_c   1.000
_cell.angle_alpha   90.00
_cell.angle_beta   90.00
_cell.angle_gamma   90.00
#
_symmetry.space_group_name_H-M   'P 1'
#
loop_
_entity.id
_entity.type
_entity.pdbx_description
1 polymer ?
#
loop_
_entity_poly.entity_id
_entity_poly.type
_entity_poly.pdbx_seq_one_letter_code
_entity_poly.pdbx_strand_id
1 'polypeptide(L)'
;MILDQWKSEGMDVTISYLPVWELCYSMHVLSEPDHHLYRRKWSKRVEEEFPDLVKRIRDYSEVTCQWTLFIDVPVWSEMRQMEIPEFFAFLRKKEIFWWNQAAETLGKKLTILERRDILGIFQDYYEQIFRREEMILRAYLVRVLEREREFCIEHGVWEWCKTIHERMRVEETQVRYLKNRDFVYQKKDIRRIYLTASTFLEPHLWLYQHDTELEVVKSIRVEQPEDYHLPEQTVLVFKALGDRSRLNIVRLLFRGVKTTQELAAKLGLSEAAVSKHLKILSEAKLVKKKASGHYMEYTLNMEVVDFIPYTFYEMLTRF
;
A
#
# COMPACT_ATOMS: atom_id res chain seq x y z
N MET A 1 9.04 3.33 17.93
CA MET A 1 9.21 4.17 19.12
C MET A 1 7.85 4.46 19.75
N ILE A 2 7.59 3.93 20.95
CA ILE A 2 6.38 4.25 21.72
C ILE A 2 6.51 5.67 22.26
N LEU A 3 5.46 6.48 22.08
CA LEU A 3 5.39 7.85 22.60
C LEU A 3 4.61 7.90 23.92
N ASP A 4 3.44 7.24 23.97
CA ASP A 4 2.64 7.13 25.18
C ASP A 4 1.74 5.87 25.16
N GLN A 5 1.27 5.47 26.34
CA GLN A 5 0.32 4.37 26.54
C GLN A 5 -0.70 4.72 27.62
N TRP A 6 -1.97 4.47 27.35
CA TRP A 6 -3.06 4.69 28.30
C TRP A 6 -4.18 3.67 28.13
N LYS A 7 -5.15 3.69 29.04
CA LYS A 7 -6.38 2.89 28.90
C LYS A 7 -7.53 3.77 28.45
N SER A 8 -8.29 3.28 27.47
CA SER A 8 -9.52 3.92 26.99
C SER A 8 -10.56 2.83 26.72
N GLU A 9 -11.76 2.99 27.29
CA GLU A 9 -12.89 2.08 27.02
C GLU A 9 -12.57 0.58 27.24
N GLY A 10 -11.74 0.27 28.23
CA GLY A 10 -11.32 -1.10 28.53
C GLY A 10 -10.21 -1.68 27.64
N MET A 11 -9.67 -0.89 26.70
CA MET A 11 -8.57 -1.26 25.81
C MET A 11 -7.26 -0.61 26.24
N ASP A 12 -6.14 -1.27 25.94
CA ASP A 12 -4.81 -0.67 25.95
C ASP A 12 -4.63 0.15 24.67
N VAL A 13 -4.31 1.43 24.80
CA VAL A 13 -4.04 2.32 23.69
C VAL A 13 -2.56 2.64 23.66
N THR A 14 -1.91 2.47 22.51
CA THR A 14 -0.48 2.76 22.33
C THR A 14 -0.29 3.65 21.13
N ILE A 15 0.24 4.85 21.32
CA ILE A 15 0.63 5.73 20.23
C ILE A 15 2.13 5.64 19.99
N SER A 16 2.54 5.51 18.73
CA SER A 16 3.93 5.25 18.37
C SER A 16 4.31 5.93 17.07
N TYR A 17 5.55 6.37 16.98
CA TYR A 17 6.19 6.68 15.72
C TYR A 17 6.90 5.43 15.17
N LEU A 18 6.69 5.14 13.89
CA LEU A 18 7.16 3.92 13.21
C LEU A 18 8.10 4.29 12.04
N PRO A 19 9.42 4.46 12.28
CA PRO A 19 10.34 4.93 11.25
C PRO A 19 10.52 3.92 10.10
N VAL A 20 10.42 2.63 10.39
CA VAL A 20 10.47 1.56 9.37
C VAL A 20 9.27 1.64 8.43
N TRP A 21 8.09 2.02 8.93
CA TRP A 21 6.92 2.20 8.08
C TRP A 21 7.05 3.42 7.18
N GLU A 22 7.54 4.54 7.72
CA GLU A 22 7.81 5.71 6.86
C GLU A 22 8.84 5.39 5.77
N LEU A 23 9.89 4.62 6.08
CA LEU A 23 10.87 4.14 5.10
C LEU A 23 10.23 3.27 4.01
N CYS A 24 9.42 2.28 4.40
CA CYS A 24 8.81 1.38 3.42
C CYS A 24 7.73 2.07 2.58
N TYR A 25 6.89 2.91 3.19
CA TYR A 25 5.89 3.71 2.46
C TYR A 25 6.54 4.73 1.52
N SER A 26 7.66 5.35 1.90
CA SER A 26 8.34 6.28 1.00
C SER A 26 8.93 5.57 -0.23
N MET A 27 9.44 4.34 -0.08
CA MET A 27 9.86 3.51 -1.20
C MET A 27 8.67 3.06 -2.07
N HIS A 28 7.53 2.75 -1.45
CA HIS A 28 6.28 2.48 -2.15
C HIS A 28 5.85 3.66 -3.03
N VAL A 29 5.91 4.88 -2.51
CA VAL A 29 5.65 6.11 -3.30
C VAL A 29 6.60 6.22 -4.49
N LEU A 30 7.88 5.89 -4.35
CA LEU A 30 8.85 5.93 -5.46
C LEU A 30 8.60 4.85 -6.53
N SER A 31 8.02 3.71 -6.12
CA SER A 31 7.61 2.65 -7.04
C SER A 31 6.48 3.09 -7.96
N GLU A 32 5.47 3.79 -7.44
CA GLU A 32 4.28 4.20 -8.21
C GLU A 32 3.77 5.61 -7.83
N PRO A 33 4.50 6.68 -8.17
CA PRO A 33 4.24 8.03 -7.65
C PRO A 33 2.93 8.68 -8.13
N ASP A 34 2.36 8.20 -9.24
CA ASP A 34 1.27 8.88 -9.95
C ASP A 34 0.00 9.10 -9.11
N HIS A 35 -0.26 8.23 -8.14
CA HIS A 35 -1.44 8.30 -7.28
C HIS A 35 -1.16 8.88 -5.88
N HIS A 36 0.11 9.11 -5.52
CA HIS A 36 0.52 9.73 -4.25
C HIS A 36 0.66 11.25 -4.40
N LEU A 37 -0.47 11.91 -4.65
CA LEU A 37 -0.48 13.32 -5.06
C LEU A 37 0.10 14.28 -4.01
N TYR A 38 0.01 13.94 -2.73
CA TYR A 38 0.58 14.70 -1.61
C TYR A 38 2.07 14.42 -1.35
N ARG A 39 2.69 13.56 -2.16
CA ARG A 39 4.13 13.26 -2.15
C ARG A 39 4.78 13.30 -3.53
N ARG A 40 4.06 13.82 -4.53
CA ARG A 40 4.53 13.88 -5.92
C ARG A 40 5.69 14.85 -6.11
N LYS A 41 5.75 15.95 -5.37
CA LYS A 41 6.87 16.90 -5.47
C LYS A 41 8.13 16.27 -4.90
N TRP A 42 7.99 15.66 -3.71
CA TRP A 42 9.05 14.89 -3.10
C TRP A 42 9.56 13.77 -4.03
N SER A 43 8.66 12.97 -4.63
CA SER A 43 9.06 11.85 -5.48
C SER A 43 9.78 12.31 -6.76
N LYS A 44 9.30 13.38 -7.42
CA LYS A 44 9.96 13.97 -8.59
C LYS A 44 11.37 14.44 -8.25
N ARG A 45 11.52 15.21 -7.16
CA ARG A 45 12.83 15.68 -6.70
C ARG A 45 13.80 14.52 -6.44
N VAL A 46 13.33 13.48 -5.77
CA VAL A 46 14.14 12.29 -5.48
C VAL A 46 14.55 11.56 -6.76
N GLU A 47 13.64 11.45 -7.74
CA GLU A 47 13.92 10.83 -9.03
C GLU A 47 14.91 11.64 -9.89
N GLU A 48 14.84 12.98 -9.83
CA GLU A 48 15.79 13.87 -10.51
C GLU A 48 17.20 13.78 -9.89
N GLU A 49 17.29 13.71 -8.55
CA GLU A 49 18.56 13.68 -7.83
C GLU A 49 19.20 12.28 -7.81
N PHE A 50 18.40 11.21 -7.75
CA PHE A 50 18.86 9.81 -7.61
C PHE A 50 18.21 8.85 -8.63
N PRO A 51 18.29 9.11 -9.94
CA PRO A 51 17.56 8.34 -10.96
C PRO A 51 17.91 6.85 -10.96
N ASP A 52 19.18 6.49 -10.78
CA ASP A 52 19.64 5.10 -10.79
C ASP A 52 19.12 4.32 -9.58
N LEU A 53 19.07 4.96 -8.40
CA LEU A 53 18.56 4.32 -7.19
C LEU A 53 17.04 4.15 -7.27
N VAL A 54 16.32 5.16 -7.76
CA VAL A 54 14.87 5.06 -8.01
C VAL A 54 14.58 3.98 -9.05
N LYS A 55 15.40 3.85 -10.09
CA LYS A 55 15.28 2.74 -11.06
C LYS A 55 15.42 1.39 -10.36
N ARG A 56 16.43 1.19 -9.51
CA ARG A 56 16.61 -0.06 -8.74
C ARG A 56 15.43 -0.35 -7.82
N ILE A 57 14.86 0.67 -7.18
CA ILE A 57 13.64 0.55 -6.36
C ILE A 57 12.47 0.02 -7.22
N ARG A 58 12.29 0.57 -8.42
CA ARG A 58 11.25 0.14 -9.36
C ARG A 58 11.47 -1.27 -9.91
N ASP A 59 12.70 -1.62 -10.27
CA ASP A 59 13.07 -2.93 -10.80
C ASP A 59 12.70 -4.07 -9.82
N TYR A 60 12.71 -3.80 -8.52
CA TYR A 60 12.37 -4.77 -7.46
C TYR A 60 10.94 -4.65 -6.91
N SER A 61 10.13 -3.72 -7.43
CA SER A 61 8.79 -3.46 -6.89
C SER A 61 7.85 -4.65 -6.98
N GLU A 62 7.97 -5.49 -8.00
CA GLU A 62 7.09 -6.67 -8.11
C GLU A 62 7.37 -7.70 -7.00
N VAL A 63 8.64 -7.93 -6.66
CA VAL A 63 9.03 -8.97 -5.69
C VAL A 63 8.95 -8.50 -4.24
N THR A 64 8.99 -7.18 -4.01
CA THR A 64 8.84 -6.57 -2.68
C THR A 64 7.41 -6.11 -2.40
N CYS A 65 6.46 -6.36 -3.32
CA CYS A 65 5.11 -5.80 -3.27
C CYS A 65 5.14 -4.29 -3.06
N GLN A 66 5.85 -3.60 -3.95
CA GLN A 66 6.08 -2.16 -3.90
C GLN A 66 6.64 -1.73 -2.53
N TRP A 67 7.58 -2.52 -2.01
CA TRP A 67 8.28 -2.29 -0.74
C TRP A 67 7.43 -2.37 0.53
N THR A 68 6.18 -2.85 0.44
CA THR A 68 5.31 -3.05 1.61
C THR A 68 5.38 -4.47 2.19
N LEU A 69 6.25 -5.35 1.65
CA LEU A 69 6.45 -6.73 2.10
C LEU A 69 6.62 -6.88 3.63
N PHE A 70 7.20 -5.89 4.32
CA PHE A 70 7.47 -5.96 5.76
C PHE A 70 6.45 -5.23 6.64
N ILE A 71 5.38 -4.71 6.04
CA ILE A 71 4.35 -3.92 6.75
C ILE A 71 3.12 -4.80 7.06
N ASP A 72 2.72 -5.70 6.16
CA ASP A 72 1.51 -6.53 6.25
C ASP A 72 1.83 -8.02 6.47
N VAL A 73 2.77 -8.33 7.36
CA VAL A 73 3.21 -9.70 7.63
C VAL A 73 2.93 -10.12 9.06
N PRO A 74 2.65 -11.42 9.33
CA PRO A 74 2.38 -11.91 10.68
C PRO A 74 3.48 -11.58 11.71
N VAL A 75 4.72 -11.45 11.25
CA VAL A 75 5.90 -11.13 12.07
C VAL A 75 6.09 -9.63 12.31
N TRP A 76 5.18 -8.76 11.84
CA TRP A 76 5.28 -7.31 12.03
C TRP A 76 5.40 -6.92 13.51
N SER A 77 4.74 -7.65 14.41
CA SER A 77 4.84 -7.44 15.85
C SER A 77 6.28 -7.52 16.39
N GLU A 78 7.15 -8.35 15.79
CA GLU A 78 8.58 -8.44 16.13
C GLU A 78 9.36 -7.18 15.73
N MET A 79 8.87 -6.45 14.72
CA MET A 79 9.61 -5.39 14.03
C MET A 79 9.05 -4.00 14.34
N ARG A 80 7.84 -3.94 14.91
CA ARG A 80 7.07 -2.70 15.12
C ARG A 80 7.84 -1.58 15.80
N GLN A 81 8.66 -1.91 16.80
CA GLN A 81 9.39 -0.91 17.58
C GLN A 81 10.82 -0.64 17.11
N MET A 82 11.27 -1.29 16.05
CA MET A 82 12.64 -1.14 15.57
C MET A 82 12.89 0.24 14.97
N GLU A 83 14.07 0.77 15.26
CA GLU A 83 14.68 1.83 14.46
C GLU A 83 15.22 1.26 13.14
N ILE A 84 15.37 2.10 12.12
CA ILE A 84 15.77 1.63 10.77
C ILE A 84 17.09 0.81 10.76
N PRO A 85 18.15 1.21 11.49
CA PRO A 85 19.36 0.40 11.57
C PRO A 85 19.14 -0.99 12.21
N GLU A 86 18.25 -1.06 13.20
CA GLU A 86 17.89 -2.32 13.89
C GLU A 86 17.11 -3.23 12.94
N PHE A 87 16.18 -2.67 12.18
CA PHE A 87 15.45 -3.37 11.12
C PHE A 87 16.40 -3.96 10.07
N PHE A 88 17.41 -3.21 9.61
CA PHE A 88 18.41 -3.73 8.69
C PHE A 88 19.28 -4.84 9.31
N ALA A 89 19.66 -4.70 10.58
CA ALA A 89 20.39 -5.74 11.29
C ALA A 89 19.54 -7.01 11.48
N PHE A 90 18.25 -6.84 11.77
CA PHE A 90 17.29 -7.92 11.89
C PHE A 90 17.16 -8.68 10.57
N LEU A 91 16.86 -7.98 9.47
CA LEU A 91 16.68 -8.59 8.15
C LEU A 91 17.94 -9.34 7.66
N ARG A 92 19.13 -8.79 7.92
CA ARG A 92 20.42 -9.44 7.57
C ARG A 92 20.63 -10.78 8.26
N LYS A 93 20.13 -10.94 9.50
CA LYS A 93 20.22 -12.18 10.27
C LYS A 93 19.23 -13.25 9.83
N LYS A 94 18.20 -12.88 9.07
CA LYS A 94 17.16 -13.83 8.62
C LYS A 94 17.62 -14.60 7.38
N GLU A 95 17.55 -15.92 7.47
CA GLU A 95 17.78 -16.85 6.36
C GLU A 95 16.74 -16.69 5.26
N ILE A 96 17.06 -17.13 4.03
CA ILE A 96 16.15 -17.02 2.88
C ILE A 96 14.80 -17.73 3.09
N PHE A 97 14.77 -18.76 3.94
CA PHE A 97 13.54 -19.44 4.32
C PHE A 97 12.55 -18.51 5.04
N TRP A 98 13.04 -17.69 5.98
CA TRP A 98 12.21 -16.72 6.70
C TRP A 98 11.65 -15.64 5.76
N TRP A 99 12.49 -15.16 4.84
CA TRP A 99 12.07 -14.19 3.82
C TRP A 99 10.97 -14.76 2.92
N ASN A 100 11.08 -16.05 2.57
CA ASN A 100 10.07 -16.74 1.79
C ASN A 100 8.78 -16.97 2.56
N GLN A 101 8.81 -17.21 3.88
CA GLN A 101 7.60 -17.25 4.70
C GLN A 101 6.89 -15.90 4.75
N ALA A 102 7.65 -14.80 4.88
CA ALA A 102 7.08 -13.46 4.82
C ALA A 102 6.42 -13.19 3.45
N ALA A 103 7.10 -13.56 2.36
CA ALA A 103 6.62 -13.36 0.98
C ALA A 103 5.53 -14.36 0.53
N GLU A 104 5.36 -15.49 1.24
CA GLU A 104 4.39 -16.55 0.90
C GLU A 104 2.96 -16.02 0.92
N THR A 105 2.64 -15.17 1.90
CA THR A 105 1.34 -14.50 2.01
C THR A 105 0.99 -13.65 0.79
N LEU A 106 2.01 -13.24 0.02
CA LEU A 106 1.91 -12.43 -1.18
C LEU A 106 2.07 -13.27 -2.47
N GLY A 107 2.15 -14.59 -2.34
CA GLY A 107 2.31 -15.52 -3.47
C GLY A 107 3.66 -15.40 -4.18
N LYS A 108 4.70 -14.91 -3.48
CA LYS A 108 6.04 -14.69 -4.03
C LYS A 108 7.08 -15.58 -3.35
N LYS A 109 8.15 -15.88 -4.08
CA LYS A 109 9.32 -16.60 -3.56
C LYS A 109 10.59 -15.88 -4.03
N LEU A 110 11.40 -15.46 -3.07
CA LEU A 110 12.65 -14.74 -3.27
C LEU A 110 13.84 -15.70 -3.41
N THR A 111 14.74 -15.34 -4.31
CA THR A 111 16.08 -15.93 -4.44
C THR A 111 17.07 -15.27 -3.47
N ILE A 112 18.22 -15.92 -3.26
CA ILE A 112 19.30 -15.38 -2.43
C ILE A 112 19.86 -14.08 -3.04
N LEU A 113 19.94 -13.99 -4.37
CA LEU A 113 20.39 -12.80 -5.08
C LEU A 113 19.41 -11.64 -4.87
N GLU A 114 18.11 -11.88 -5.05
CA GLU A 114 17.09 -10.85 -4.82
C GLU A 114 17.10 -10.38 -3.37
N ARG A 115 17.21 -11.28 -2.39
CA ARG A 115 17.35 -10.91 -0.97
C ARG A 115 18.55 -9.99 -0.74
N ARG A 116 19.72 -10.34 -1.30
CA ARG A 116 20.94 -9.53 -1.17
C ARG A 116 20.75 -8.14 -1.79
N ASP A 117 20.15 -8.08 -2.97
CA ASP A 117 19.97 -6.83 -3.70
C ASP A 117 18.91 -5.95 -3.01
N ILE A 118 17.81 -6.51 -2.50
CA ILE A 118 16.81 -5.80 -1.69
C ILE A 118 17.45 -5.18 -0.44
N LEU A 119 18.27 -5.94 0.29
CA LEU A 119 19.01 -5.42 1.46
C LEU A 119 19.95 -4.27 1.07
N GLY A 120 20.65 -4.39 -0.06
CA GLY A 120 21.50 -3.33 -0.57
C GLY A 120 20.72 -2.07 -0.94
N ILE A 121 19.56 -2.22 -1.60
CA ILE A 121 18.70 -1.09 -1.98
C ILE A 121 18.16 -0.39 -0.72
N PHE A 122 17.70 -1.13 0.30
CA PHE A 122 17.28 -0.54 1.57
C PHE A 122 18.39 0.30 2.22
N GLN A 123 19.60 -0.24 2.26
CA GLN A 123 20.76 0.44 2.84
C GLN A 123 21.10 1.72 2.06
N ASP A 124 21.26 1.59 0.74
CA ASP A 124 21.59 2.72 -0.15
C ASP A 124 20.53 3.81 -0.07
N TYR A 125 19.25 3.42 -0.11
CA TYR A 125 18.13 4.35 -0.02
C TYR A 125 18.10 5.10 1.30
N TYR A 126 18.29 4.39 2.42
CA TYR A 126 18.34 5.03 3.72
C TYR A 126 19.52 5.99 3.83
N GLU A 127 20.73 5.57 3.46
CA GLU A 127 21.93 6.40 3.63
C GLU A 127 21.94 7.64 2.74
N GLN A 128 21.50 7.50 1.49
CA GLN A 128 21.59 8.57 0.49
C GLN A 128 20.38 9.52 0.55
N ILE A 129 19.19 9.00 0.87
CA ILE A 129 17.94 9.75 0.72
C ILE A 129 17.21 9.84 2.06
N PHE A 130 16.78 8.69 2.58
CA PHE A 130 15.74 8.69 3.60
C PHE A 130 16.23 9.13 4.98
N ARG A 131 17.50 8.94 5.34
CA ARG A 131 18.02 9.33 6.65
C ARG A 131 17.83 10.83 6.93
N ARG A 132 18.04 11.68 5.93
CA ARG A 132 17.84 13.13 6.06
C ARG A 132 16.35 13.47 6.12
N GLU A 133 15.55 12.84 5.26
CA GLU A 133 14.10 13.02 5.23
C GLU A 133 13.47 12.61 6.58
N GLU A 134 13.83 11.42 7.09
CA GLU A 134 13.39 10.86 8.36
C GLU A 134 13.72 11.78 9.54
N MET A 135 14.91 12.37 9.58
CA MET A 135 15.28 13.31 10.65
C MET A 135 14.34 14.52 10.70
N ILE A 136 13.91 15.03 9.54
CA ILE A 136 12.96 16.15 9.44
C ILE A 136 11.55 15.68 9.78
N LEU A 137 11.11 14.56 9.19
CA LEU A 137 9.76 14.02 9.37
C LEU A 137 9.52 13.57 10.81
N ARG A 138 10.50 12.97 11.48
CA ARG A 138 10.39 12.53 12.88
C ARG A 138 9.97 13.68 13.79
N ALA A 139 10.66 14.81 13.72
CA ALA A 139 10.35 15.97 14.56
C ALA A 139 8.95 16.54 14.26
N TYR A 140 8.49 16.43 13.03
CA TYR A 140 7.14 16.84 12.65
C TYR A 140 6.08 15.84 13.13
N LEU A 141 6.24 14.55 12.80
CA LEU A 141 5.29 13.49 13.13
C LEU A 141 5.15 13.26 14.62
N VAL A 142 6.22 13.37 15.42
CA VAL A 142 6.10 13.30 16.88
C VAL A 142 5.17 14.41 17.40
N ARG A 143 5.30 15.64 16.89
CA ARG A 143 4.41 16.76 17.27
C ARG A 143 2.97 16.61 16.77
N VAL A 144 2.77 15.90 15.65
CA VAL A 144 1.43 15.54 15.17
C VAL A 144 0.83 14.49 16.09
N LEU A 145 1.57 13.41 16.37
CA LEU A 145 1.12 12.32 17.23
C LEU A 145 0.79 12.79 18.64
N GLU A 146 1.52 13.76 19.20
CA GLU A 146 1.14 14.37 20.48
C GLU A 146 -0.25 15.05 20.44
N ARG A 147 -0.56 15.78 19.35
CA ARG A 147 -1.89 16.38 19.18
C ARG A 147 -2.98 15.33 18.97
N GLU A 148 -2.68 14.27 18.22
CA GLU A 148 -3.59 13.14 18.03
C GLU A 148 -3.86 12.39 19.34
N ARG A 149 -2.84 12.25 20.19
CA ARG A 149 -2.95 11.71 21.54
C ARG A 149 -3.84 12.58 22.41
N GLU A 150 -3.60 13.90 22.47
CA GLU A 150 -4.44 14.84 23.22
C GLU A 150 -5.91 14.74 22.80
N PHE A 151 -6.18 14.76 21.49
CA PHE A 151 -7.53 14.57 20.95
C PHE A 151 -8.13 13.23 21.39
N CYS A 152 -7.37 12.14 21.29
CA CYS A 152 -7.84 10.80 21.62
C CYS A 152 -8.11 10.63 23.13
N ILE A 153 -7.34 11.29 24.00
CA ILE A 153 -7.57 11.31 25.45
C ILE A 153 -8.83 12.10 25.79
N GLU A 154 -9.05 13.24 25.12
CA GLU A 154 -10.21 14.10 25.37
C GLU A 154 -11.52 13.52 24.82
N HIS A 155 -11.51 12.94 23.62
CA HIS A 155 -12.71 12.54 22.89
C HIS A 155 -12.93 11.03 22.82
N GLY A 156 -11.92 10.23 23.14
CA GLY A 156 -11.95 8.77 23.03
C GLY A 156 -11.44 8.23 21.70
N VAL A 157 -11.06 6.96 21.71
CA VAL A 157 -10.37 6.31 20.58
C VAL A 157 -11.25 6.11 19.36
N TRP A 158 -12.53 5.85 19.57
CA TRP A 158 -13.48 5.66 18.48
C TRP A 158 -13.83 6.98 17.79
N GLU A 159 -13.86 8.10 18.51
CA GLU A 159 -14.00 9.42 17.89
C GLU A 159 -12.74 9.77 17.08
N TRP A 160 -11.55 9.46 17.61
CA TRP A 160 -10.30 9.59 16.85
C TRP A 160 -10.31 8.75 15.57
N CYS A 161 -10.78 7.51 15.62
CA CYS A 161 -10.93 6.64 14.45
C CYS A 161 -11.81 7.26 13.33
N LYS A 162 -12.87 8.02 13.67
CA LYS A 162 -13.69 8.70 12.66
C LYS A 162 -12.91 9.75 11.88
N THR A 163 -11.82 10.28 12.44
CA THR A 163 -10.97 11.30 11.80
C THR A 163 -9.96 10.73 10.81
N ILE A 164 -9.79 9.40 10.76
CA ILE A 164 -8.73 8.77 9.98
C ILE A 164 -9.04 8.84 8.49
N HIS A 165 -10.28 8.54 8.12
CA HIS A 165 -10.73 8.55 6.73
C HIS A 165 -12.26 8.55 6.65
N GLU A 166 -12.83 9.27 5.68
CA GLU A 166 -14.28 9.27 5.37
C GLU A 166 -14.92 7.87 5.14
N ARG A 167 -14.14 6.86 4.74
CA ARG A 167 -14.61 5.48 4.52
C ARG A 167 -14.63 4.64 5.80
N MET A 168 -14.10 5.18 6.90
CA MET A 168 -14.12 4.55 8.21
C MET A 168 -15.41 4.95 8.92
N ARG A 169 -16.31 3.99 9.10
CA ARG A 169 -17.55 4.16 9.84
C ARG A 169 -17.42 3.52 11.19
N VAL A 170 -17.45 4.34 12.23
CA VAL A 170 -17.45 3.88 13.60
C VAL A 170 -18.90 3.85 14.08
N GLU A 171 -19.44 2.65 14.19
CA GLU A 171 -20.80 2.38 14.68
C GLU A 171 -20.76 2.11 16.19
N GLU A 172 -21.91 1.81 16.80
CA GLU A 172 -21.99 1.59 18.26
C GLU A 172 -21.12 0.41 18.70
N THR A 173 -21.30 -0.77 18.08
CA THR A 173 -20.63 -2.02 18.49
C THR A 173 -19.46 -2.42 17.59
N GLN A 174 -19.29 -1.77 16.45
CA GLN A 174 -18.34 -2.19 15.42
C GLN A 174 -17.71 -1.01 14.68
N VAL A 175 -16.56 -1.27 14.07
CA VAL A 175 -15.92 -0.38 13.13
C VAL A 175 -15.96 -1.05 11.76
N ARG A 176 -16.47 -0.31 10.78
CA ARG A 176 -16.51 -0.75 9.39
C ARG A 176 -15.58 0.10 8.55
N TYR A 177 -14.82 -0.57 7.71
CA TYR A 177 -13.97 0.07 6.73
C TYR A 177 -14.25 -0.50 5.35
N LEU A 178 -14.59 0.40 4.42
CA LEU A 178 -14.83 0.05 3.02
C LEU A 178 -13.54 0.22 2.19
N LYS A 179 -12.88 -0.91 1.88
CA LYS A 179 -11.82 -0.97 0.86
C LYS A 179 -12.40 -1.55 -0.43
N ASN A 180 -12.04 -2.78 -0.75
CA ASN A 180 -12.59 -3.60 -1.84
C ASN A 180 -13.76 -4.49 -1.39
N ARG A 181 -13.88 -4.68 -0.07
CA ARG A 181 -14.97 -5.33 0.64
C ARG A 181 -15.17 -4.60 1.96
N ASP A 182 -16.26 -4.92 2.64
CA ASP A 182 -16.46 -4.49 4.01
C ASP A 182 -15.53 -5.26 4.94
N PHE A 183 -14.63 -4.55 5.60
CA PHE A 183 -13.93 -5.03 6.77
C PHE A 183 -14.72 -4.59 7.99
N VAL A 184 -15.14 -5.55 8.81
CA VAL A 184 -15.97 -5.31 9.99
C VAL A 184 -15.24 -5.83 11.21
N TYR A 185 -14.97 -4.93 12.15
CA TYR A 185 -14.25 -5.22 13.37
C TYR A 185 -15.19 -4.98 14.55
N GLN A 186 -15.46 -6.02 15.33
CA GLN A 186 -16.27 -5.89 16.54
C GLN A 186 -15.43 -5.25 17.64
N LYS A 187 -15.92 -4.14 18.22
CA LYS A 187 -15.16 -3.41 19.26
C LYS A 187 -14.84 -4.27 20.47
N LYS A 188 -15.77 -5.16 20.85
CA LYS A 188 -15.61 -6.10 21.98
C LYS A 188 -14.45 -7.09 21.81
N ASP A 189 -14.01 -7.34 20.58
CA ASP A 189 -12.95 -8.30 20.27
C ASP A 189 -11.56 -7.62 20.27
N ILE A 190 -11.52 -6.29 20.38
CA ILE A 190 -10.29 -5.50 20.40
C ILE A 190 -9.91 -5.22 21.85
N ARG A 191 -8.72 -5.66 22.24
CA ARG A 191 -8.11 -5.41 23.57
C ARG A 191 -7.02 -4.35 23.52
N ARG A 192 -6.40 -4.19 22.36
CA ARG A 192 -5.33 -3.22 22.16
C ARG A 192 -5.47 -2.51 20.84
N ILE A 193 -5.24 -1.20 20.85
CA ILE A 193 -5.21 -0.40 19.64
C ILE A 193 -3.92 0.41 19.55
N TYR A 194 -3.30 0.33 18.39
CA TYR A 194 -2.08 1.02 18.05
C TYR A 194 -2.41 2.19 17.12
N LEU A 195 -1.97 3.38 17.53
CA LEU A 195 -2.12 4.62 16.79
C LEU A 195 -0.76 5.03 16.25
N THR A 196 -0.72 5.37 14.97
CA THR A 196 0.47 5.90 14.32
C THR A 196 0.04 6.85 13.19
N ALA A 197 1.01 7.53 12.62
CA ALA A 197 0.79 8.48 11.56
C ALA A 197 1.88 8.31 10.49
N SER A 198 1.49 8.53 9.24
CA SER A 198 2.38 8.44 8.09
C SER A 198 2.19 9.61 7.16
N THR A 199 3.29 10.10 6.61
CA THR A 199 3.26 11.15 5.59
C THR A 199 3.30 10.61 4.15
N PHE A 200 3.43 9.30 3.98
CA PHE A 200 3.54 8.62 2.68
C PHE A 200 2.38 7.65 2.41
N LEU A 201 1.52 7.41 3.40
CA LEU A 201 0.43 6.45 3.28
C LEU A 201 -0.69 6.89 2.33
N GLU A 202 -1.05 8.18 2.30
CA GLU A 202 -2.11 8.67 1.41
C GLU A 202 -1.75 8.38 -0.04
N PRO A 203 -2.62 7.74 -0.83
CA PRO A 203 -4.08 7.59 -0.69
C PRO A 203 -4.62 6.40 0.14
N HIS A 204 -3.75 5.52 0.59
CA HIS A 204 -4.17 4.28 1.20
C HIS A 204 -4.72 4.52 2.61
N LEU A 205 -5.60 3.61 3.04
CA LEU A 205 -5.89 3.43 4.45
C LEU A 205 -5.22 2.15 4.91
N TRP A 206 -4.51 2.25 6.02
CA TRP A 206 -3.92 1.10 6.67
C TRP A 206 -4.63 0.83 7.98
N LEU A 207 -5.33 -0.30 8.00
CA LEU A 207 -6.08 -0.81 9.14
C LEU A 207 -5.83 -2.31 9.19
N TYR A 208 -5.09 -2.77 10.19
CA TYR A 208 -4.67 -4.16 10.32
C TYR A 208 -5.11 -4.71 11.67
N GLN A 209 -5.82 -5.85 11.67
CA GLN A 209 -6.17 -6.55 12.89
C GLN A 209 -5.40 -7.87 12.96
N HIS A 210 -4.75 -8.11 14.10
CA HIS A 210 -4.15 -9.39 14.45
C HIS A 210 -4.64 -9.82 15.83
N ASP A 211 -5.34 -10.95 15.90
CA ASP A 211 -6.02 -11.42 17.09
C ASP A 211 -6.91 -10.34 17.74
N THR A 212 -6.47 -9.78 18.87
CA THR A 212 -7.18 -8.75 19.64
C THR A 212 -6.55 -7.36 19.51
N GLU A 213 -5.59 -7.21 18.61
CA GLU A 213 -4.87 -5.96 18.35
C GLU A 213 -5.36 -5.31 17.06
N LEU A 214 -5.58 -4.00 17.08
CA LEU A 214 -5.93 -3.21 15.91
C LEU A 214 -4.88 -2.11 15.68
N GLU A 215 -4.24 -2.08 14.53
CA GLU A 215 -3.31 -1.03 14.13
C GLU A 215 -3.99 -0.06 13.15
N VAL A 216 -3.96 1.22 13.49
CA VAL A 216 -4.61 2.30 12.74
C VAL A 216 -3.59 3.36 12.40
N VAL A 217 -3.49 3.69 11.11
CA VAL A 217 -2.57 4.72 10.61
C VAL A 217 -3.32 5.93 10.10
N LYS A 218 -3.01 7.10 10.66
CA LYS A 218 -3.50 8.38 10.16
C LYS A 218 -2.58 8.92 9.08
N SER A 219 -3.15 9.25 7.92
CA SER A 219 -2.41 9.92 6.85
C SER A 219 -2.23 11.40 7.14
N ILE A 220 -1.01 11.91 7.00
CA ILE A 220 -0.64 13.31 7.26
C ILE A 220 -0.16 13.95 5.97
N ARG A 221 -0.94 14.89 5.44
CA ARG A 221 -0.59 15.68 4.26
C ARG A 221 0.50 16.69 4.60
N VAL A 222 1.59 16.68 3.84
CA VAL A 222 2.74 17.59 4.04
C VAL A 222 3.09 18.42 2.80
N GLU A 223 2.63 18.03 1.62
CA GLU A 223 2.71 18.83 0.41
C GLU A 223 1.29 19.17 -0.08
N GLN A 224 1.15 20.20 -0.90
CA GLN A 224 -0.07 20.44 -1.65
C GLN A 224 0.09 19.86 -3.06
N PRO A 225 -0.93 19.20 -3.63
CA PRO A 225 -0.88 18.75 -5.01
C PRO A 225 -0.58 19.92 -5.95
N GLU A 226 0.42 19.75 -6.81
CA GLU A 226 0.87 20.76 -7.77
C GLU A 226 -0.18 21.05 -8.86
N ASP A 227 -0.89 20.01 -9.26
CA ASP A 227 -1.81 20.03 -10.38
C ASP A 227 -3.16 19.44 -9.98
N TYR A 228 -4.22 20.06 -10.45
CA TYR A 228 -5.60 19.56 -10.36
C TYR A 228 -5.93 18.56 -11.48
N HIS A 229 -4.90 18.01 -12.14
CA HIS A 229 -5.05 17.08 -13.24
C HIS A 229 -5.24 15.66 -12.71
N LEU A 230 -6.25 14.97 -13.26
CA LEU A 230 -6.47 13.55 -13.05
C LEU A 230 -5.19 12.79 -13.40
N PRO A 231 -4.74 11.82 -12.58
CA PRO A 231 -3.60 10.98 -12.94
C PRO A 231 -3.84 10.36 -14.33
N GLU A 232 -2.83 10.39 -15.22
CA GLU A 232 -2.98 9.83 -16.57
C GLU A 232 -3.42 8.37 -16.52
N GLN A 233 -2.91 7.62 -15.54
CA GLN A 233 -3.30 6.25 -15.26
C GLN A 233 -4.82 6.09 -15.08
N THR A 234 -5.46 7.02 -14.38
CA THR A 234 -6.92 7.04 -14.18
C THR A 234 -7.65 7.17 -15.50
N VAL A 235 -7.18 8.09 -16.37
CA VAL A 235 -7.76 8.29 -17.70
C VAL A 235 -7.60 7.02 -18.55
N LEU A 236 -6.44 6.37 -18.50
CA LEU A 236 -6.18 5.11 -19.20
C LEU A 236 -7.13 4.00 -18.73
N VAL A 237 -7.34 3.87 -17.42
CA VAL A 237 -8.28 2.89 -16.85
C VAL A 237 -9.70 3.12 -17.34
N PHE A 238 -10.22 4.36 -17.26
CA PHE A 238 -11.58 4.64 -17.74
C PHE A 238 -11.73 4.44 -19.25
N LYS A 239 -10.73 4.84 -20.06
CA LYS A 239 -10.72 4.55 -21.51
C LYS A 239 -10.69 3.04 -21.81
N ALA A 240 -9.93 2.27 -21.04
CA ALA A 240 -9.85 0.82 -21.17
C ALA A 240 -11.17 0.15 -20.77
N LEU A 241 -11.87 0.66 -19.75
CA LEU A 241 -13.16 0.10 -19.30
C LEU A 241 -14.37 0.59 -20.12
N GLY A 242 -14.24 1.67 -20.90
CA GLY A 242 -15.30 2.23 -21.75
C GLY A 242 -15.70 1.39 -22.98
N ASP A 243 -15.51 0.06 -22.95
CA ASP A 243 -15.80 -0.85 -24.07
C ASP A 243 -16.39 -2.17 -23.57
N ARG A 244 -17.47 -2.59 -24.23
CA ARG A 244 -18.24 -3.77 -23.84
C ARG A 244 -17.43 -5.07 -23.87
N SER A 245 -16.58 -5.27 -24.88
CA SER A 245 -15.76 -6.48 -25.00
C SER A 245 -14.69 -6.51 -23.92
N ARG A 246 -14.05 -5.37 -23.63
CA ARG A 246 -13.06 -5.25 -22.55
C ARG A 246 -13.68 -5.49 -21.17
N LEU A 247 -14.87 -4.98 -20.91
CA LEU A 247 -15.61 -5.27 -19.66
C LEU A 247 -15.94 -6.77 -19.52
N ASN A 248 -16.32 -7.43 -20.61
CA ASN A 248 -16.56 -8.87 -20.57
C ASN A 248 -15.27 -9.66 -20.32
N ILE A 249 -14.12 -9.24 -20.86
CA ILE A 249 -12.81 -9.83 -20.54
C ILE A 249 -12.51 -9.67 -19.05
N VAL A 250 -12.64 -8.46 -18.50
CA VAL A 250 -12.44 -8.19 -17.06
C VAL A 250 -13.34 -9.09 -16.20
N ARG A 251 -14.62 -9.23 -16.55
CA ARG A 251 -15.57 -10.12 -15.85
C ARG A 251 -15.16 -11.59 -15.90
N LEU A 252 -14.60 -12.05 -17.01
CA LEU A 252 -14.10 -13.42 -17.15
C LEU A 252 -12.84 -13.64 -16.31
N LEU A 253 -11.91 -12.69 -16.32
CA LEU A 253 -10.66 -12.74 -15.55
C LEU A 253 -10.89 -12.63 -14.04
N PHE A 254 -11.95 -11.93 -13.61
CA PHE A 254 -12.38 -11.91 -12.21
C PHE A 254 -12.74 -13.32 -11.70
N ARG A 255 -13.15 -14.23 -12.59
CA ARG A 255 -13.51 -15.62 -12.24
C ARG A 255 -12.32 -16.58 -12.29
N GLY A 256 -11.11 -16.07 -12.56
CA GLY A 256 -9.88 -16.85 -12.59
C GLY A 256 -9.05 -16.65 -13.84
N VAL A 257 -7.89 -17.30 -13.87
CA VAL A 257 -6.89 -17.22 -14.94
C VAL A 257 -7.48 -17.68 -16.28
N LYS A 258 -7.16 -16.96 -17.35
CA LYS A 258 -7.58 -17.29 -18.72
C LYS A 258 -6.47 -17.04 -19.74
N THR A 259 -6.46 -17.83 -20.80
CA THR A 259 -5.67 -17.60 -22.02
C THR A 259 -6.45 -16.77 -23.05
N THR A 260 -5.73 -16.22 -24.03
CA THR A 260 -6.35 -15.52 -25.19
C THR A 260 -7.36 -16.42 -25.91
N GLN A 261 -7.05 -17.71 -26.09
CA GLN A 261 -7.91 -18.70 -26.74
C GLN A 261 -9.21 -18.93 -25.97
N GLU A 262 -9.13 -19.13 -24.66
CA GLU A 262 -10.33 -19.30 -23.83
C GLU A 262 -11.22 -18.06 -23.83
N LEU A 263 -10.62 -16.86 -23.79
CA LEU A 263 -11.35 -15.60 -23.85
C LEU A 263 -12.03 -15.42 -25.22
N ALA A 264 -11.32 -15.72 -26.31
CA ALA A 264 -11.85 -15.67 -27.67
C ALA A 264 -13.07 -16.60 -27.83
N ALA A 265 -12.93 -17.86 -27.39
CA ALA A 265 -14.01 -18.85 -27.43
C ALA A 265 -15.24 -18.41 -26.62
N LYS A 266 -15.05 -17.88 -25.40
CA LYS A 266 -16.16 -17.44 -24.54
C LYS A 266 -16.86 -16.19 -25.04
N LEU A 267 -16.16 -15.32 -25.76
CA LEU A 267 -16.70 -14.04 -26.25
C LEU A 267 -17.20 -14.09 -27.69
N GLY A 268 -16.91 -15.19 -28.42
CA GLY A 268 -17.22 -15.28 -29.85
C GLY A 268 -16.40 -14.29 -30.68
N LEU A 269 -15.17 -13.99 -30.26
CA LEU A 269 -14.25 -13.05 -30.92
C LEU A 269 -13.04 -13.80 -31.49
N SER A 270 -12.35 -13.20 -32.46
CA SER A 270 -11.06 -13.74 -32.90
C SER A 270 -9.97 -13.52 -31.83
N GLU A 271 -8.97 -14.41 -31.79
CA GLU A 271 -7.82 -14.26 -30.90
C GLU A 271 -7.07 -12.94 -31.12
N ALA A 272 -7.03 -12.46 -32.36
CA ALA A 272 -6.43 -11.16 -32.70
C ALA A 272 -7.20 -9.98 -32.08
N ALA A 273 -8.54 -10.02 -32.11
CA ALA A 273 -9.37 -9.00 -31.47
C ALA A 273 -9.21 -9.03 -29.95
N VAL A 274 -9.19 -10.21 -29.33
CA VAL A 274 -8.95 -10.37 -27.88
C VAL A 274 -7.54 -9.90 -27.50
N SER A 275 -6.51 -10.22 -28.29
CA SER A 275 -5.14 -9.76 -28.06
C SER A 275 -5.04 -8.23 -28.07
N LYS A 276 -5.74 -7.56 -29.00
CA LYS A 276 -5.81 -6.08 -29.03
C LYS A 276 -6.47 -5.52 -27.76
N HIS A 277 -7.55 -6.14 -27.30
CA HIS A 277 -8.21 -5.75 -26.06
C HIS A 277 -7.31 -5.95 -24.82
N LEU A 278 -6.63 -7.10 -24.72
CA LEU A 278 -5.71 -7.40 -23.64
C LEU A 278 -4.51 -6.45 -23.62
N LYS A 279 -4.01 -6.01 -24.78
CA LYS A 279 -2.97 -4.99 -24.87
C LYS A 279 -3.40 -3.68 -24.21
N ILE A 280 -4.58 -3.17 -24.54
CA ILE A 280 -5.15 -1.94 -23.94
C ILE A 280 -5.35 -2.11 -22.42
N LEU A 281 -5.87 -3.26 -22.00
CA LEU A 281 -6.05 -3.55 -20.57
C LEU A 281 -4.70 -3.65 -19.83
N SER A 282 -3.66 -4.19 -20.46
CA SER A 282 -2.31 -4.24 -19.90
C SER A 282 -1.66 -2.86 -19.82
N GLU A 283 -1.83 -2.01 -20.83
CA GLU A 283 -1.38 -0.61 -20.83
C GLU A 283 -2.02 0.17 -19.67
N ALA A 284 -3.30 -0.10 -19.38
CA ALA A 284 -4.00 0.44 -18.22
C ALA A 284 -3.69 -0.29 -16.88
N LYS A 285 -2.70 -1.19 -16.85
CA LYS A 285 -2.32 -2.03 -15.69
C LYS A 285 -3.46 -2.88 -15.10
N LEU A 286 -4.60 -3.04 -15.79
CA LEU A 286 -5.77 -3.78 -15.31
C LEU A 286 -5.59 -5.30 -15.35
N VAL A 287 -4.66 -5.81 -16.19
CA VAL A 287 -4.37 -7.24 -16.29
C VAL A 287 -2.88 -7.50 -16.20
N LYS A 288 -2.51 -8.53 -15.43
CA LYS A 288 -1.16 -9.10 -15.38
C LYS A 288 -1.09 -10.27 -16.37
N LYS A 289 0.08 -10.54 -16.95
CA LYS A 289 0.30 -11.62 -17.90
C LYS A 289 1.49 -12.48 -17.51
N LYS A 290 1.40 -13.79 -17.69
CA LYS A 290 2.45 -14.76 -17.35
C LYS A 290 2.55 -15.81 -18.45
N ALA A 291 3.78 -16.09 -18.90
CA ALA A 291 4.02 -17.19 -19.84
C ALA A 291 3.80 -18.54 -19.14
N SER A 292 3.02 -19.42 -19.76
CA SER A 292 2.69 -20.76 -19.28
C SER A 292 2.84 -21.74 -20.44
N GLY A 293 4.06 -22.28 -20.58
CA GLY A 293 4.44 -23.11 -21.73
C GLY A 293 4.32 -22.34 -23.05
N HIS A 294 3.45 -22.81 -23.94
CA HIS A 294 3.19 -22.21 -25.26
C HIS A 294 2.12 -21.11 -25.26
N TYR A 295 1.51 -20.83 -24.11
CA TYR A 295 0.41 -19.90 -24.00
C TYR A 295 0.73 -18.76 -23.03
N MET A 296 0.00 -17.65 -23.19
CA MET A 296 0.02 -16.54 -22.23
C MET A 296 -1.22 -16.63 -21.36
N GLU A 297 -1.01 -16.74 -20.05
CA GLU A 297 -2.05 -16.65 -19.03
C GLU A 297 -2.23 -15.20 -18.61
N TYR A 298 -3.49 -14.79 -18.44
CA TYR A 298 -3.85 -13.46 -17.97
C TYR A 298 -4.61 -13.57 -16.65
N THR A 299 -4.32 -12.63 -15.76
CA THR A 299 -5.00 -12.48 -14.47
C THR A 299 -5.42 -11.03 -14.30
N LEU A 300 -6.51 -10.81 -13.57
CA LEU A 300 -6.95 -9.46 -13.23
C LEU A 300 -6.02 -8.87 -12.18
N ASN A 301 -5.63 -7.62 -12.36
CA ASN A 301 -4.87 -6.89 -11.36
C ASN A 301 -5.81 -6.27 -10.32
N MET A 302 -6.10 -7.03 -9.25
CA MET A 302 -7.03 -6.60 -8.21
C MET A 302 -6.60 -5.32 -7.50
N GLU A 303 -5.29 -5.07 -7.36
CA GLU A 303 -4.76 -3.82 -6.77
C GLU A 303 -5.30 -2.58 -7.50
N VAL A 304 -5.23 -2.58 -8.83
CA VAL A 304 -5.72 -1.47 -9.66
C VAL A 304 -7.25 -1.41 -9.62
N VAL A 305 -7.94 -2.55 -9.71
CA VAL A 305 -9.41 -2.61 -9.70
C VAL A 305 -9.98 -2.07 -8.40
N ASP A 306 -9.40 -2.48 -7.27
CA ASP A 306 -9.78 -2.06 -5.92
C ASP A 306 -9.52 -0.56 -5.71
N PHE A 307 -8.61 0.01 -6.48
CA PHE A 307 -8.26 1.42 -6.44
C PHE A 307 -9.16 2.31 -7.34
N ILE A 308 -9.96 1.73 -8.24
CA ILE A 308 -10.86 2.49 -9.11
C ILE A 308 -11.89 3.30 -8.31
N PRO A 309 -12.65 2.70 -7.36
CA PRO A 309 -13.61 3.47 -6.57
C PRO A 309 -12.91 4.59 -5.80
N TYR A 310 -11.74 4.31 -5.23
CA TYR A 310 -10.95 5.30 -4.51
C TYR A 310 -10.59 6.49 -5.40
N THR A 311 -10.00 6.20 -6.56
CA THR A 311 -9.63 7.21 -7.54
C THR A 311 -10.86 8.03 -7.94
N PHE A 312 -11.99 7.36 -8.21
CA PHE A 312 -13.22 8.03 -8.58
C PHE A 312 -13.77 8.93 -7.45
N TYR A 313 -13.73 8.50 -6.19
CA TYR A 313 -14.14 9.33 -5.06
C TYR A 313 -13.21 10.51 -4.84
N GLU A 314 -11.89 10.32 -4.89
CA GLU A 314 -10.93 11.42 -4.82
C GLU A 314 -11.18 12.48 -5.91
N MET A 315 -11.53 12.04 -7.13
CA MET A 315 -11.90 12.97 -8.20
C MET A 315 -13.10 13.85 -7.83
N LEU A 316 -14.03 13.32 -7.03
CA LEU A 316 -15.26 14.01 -6.65
C LEU A 316 -15.13 14.84 -5.39
N THR A 317 -14.23 14.49 -4.46
CA THR A 317 -14.11 15.13 -3.14
C THR A 317 -13.02 16.20 -3.06
N ARG A 318 -12.25 16.41 -4.13
CA ARG A 318 -11.15 17.39 -4.16
C ARG A 318 -11.57 18.85 -4.39
N PHE A 319 -12.86 19.14 -4.58
CA PHE A 319 -13.42 20.47 -4.80
C PHE A 319 -13.46 21.35 -3.55
#